data_AF-A0A1H6T8D5-F1
#
_entry.id   AF-A0A1H6T8D5-F1
#
_cell.length_a   1.000
_cell.length_b   1.000
_cell.length_c   1.000
_cell.angle_alpha   90.00
_cell.angle_beta   90.00
_cell.angle_gamma   90.00
#
_symmetry.space_group_name_H-M   'P 1'
#
loop_
_entity.id
_entity.type
_entity.pdbx_description
1 polymer ?
#
loop_
_entity_poly.entity_id
_entity_poly.type
_entity_poly.pdbx_seq_one_letter_code
_entity_poly.pdbx_strand_id
1 'polypeptide(L)'
;MNVARLSLSLIAGCAAALIAFSSFYVRGDLGGVMRFLRERGATRRLEASGASAQEVAQAKAQLLALAQGFADPDLAGRMIPLCLLLGVVVAVGVWGLFGRRLMRAQTGERPDVQERMVRRLAYRMGGAFTLSDLAARSPLSTEQAREVTARMLERGQLAREGEAYRLS
;
A
#
# COMPACT_ATOMS: atom_id res chain seq x y z
N MET A 1 -4.67 12.29 16.25
CA MET A 1 -3.87 11.05 16.05
C MET A 1 -4.67 10.11 15.17
N ASN A 2 -4.14 9.68 14.02
CA ASN A 2 -4.94 9.01 13.00
C ASN A 2 -5.02 7.49 13.28
N VAL A 3 -5.91 7.09 14.19
CA VAL A 3 -6.04 5.72 14.72
C VAL A 3 -6.14 4.69 13.59
N ALA A 4 -6.94 4.97 12.55
CA ALA A 4 -7.09 4.09 11.40
C ALA A 4 -5.76 3.82 10.67
N ARG A 5 -4.90 4.84 10.53
CA ARG A 5 -3.58 4.71 9.90
C ARG A 5 -2.64 3.85 10.75
N LEU A 6 -2.71 3.99 12.08
CA LEU A 6 -1.92 3.18 13.01
C LEU A 6 -2.34 1.72 12.93
N SER A 7 -3.64 1.45 13.04
CA SER A 7 -4.19 0.10 12.96
C SER A 7 -3.82 -0.57 11.65
N LEU A 8 -3.98 0.12 10.52
CA LEU A 8 -3.66 -0.42 9.20
C LEU A 8 -2.15 -0.73 9.05
N SER A 9 -1.29 0.16 9.54
CA SER A 9 0.17 -0.04 9.47
C SER A 9 0.62 -1.20 10.35
N LEU A 10 0.03 -1.34 11.54
CA LEU A 10 0.29 -2.45 12.46
C LEU A 10 -0.15 -3.79 11.85
N ILE A 11 -1.38 -3.84 11.32
CA ILE A 11 -1.92 -5.04 10.66
C ILE A 11 -1.03 -5.46 9.49
N ALA A 12 -0.63 -4.51 8.64
CA ALA A 12 0.23 -4.79 7.50
C ALA A 12 1.61 -5.32 7.93
N GLY A 13 2.21 -4.74 8.97
CA GLY A 13 3.49 -5.21 9.52
C GLY A 13 3.39 -6.61 10.12
N CYS A 14 2.37 -6.87 10.94
CA CYS A 14 2.13 -8.21 11.51
C CYS A 14 1.88 -9.26 10.43
N ALA A 15 1.06 -8.93 9.41
CA ALA A 15 0.82 -9.82 8.28
C ALA A 15 2.10 -10.14 7.51
N ALA A 16 2.93 -9.14 7.23
CA ALA A 16 4.21 -9.33 6.56
C ALA A 16 5.17 -10.22 7.36
N ALA A 17 5.25 -10.01 8.68
CA ALA A 17 6.08 -10.85 9.57
C ALA A 17 5.60 -12.32 9.57
N LEU A 18 4.29 -12.56 9.61
CA LEU A 18 3.71 -13.91 9.57
C LEU A 18 3.95 -14.61 8.23
N ILE A 19 3.86 -13.87 7.12
CA ILE A 19 4.15 -14.40 5.78
C ILE A 19 5.64 -14.75 5.67
N ALA A 20 6.53 -13.86 6.11
CA ALA A 20 7.96 -14.12 6.12
C ALA A 20 8.28 -15.35 6.98
N PHE A 21 7.74 -15.43 8.20
CA PHE A 21 7.92 -16.59 9.07
C PHE A 21 7.45 -17.88 8.40
N SER A 22 6.27 -17.87 7.78
CA SER A 22 5.72 -19.02 7.06
C SER A 22 6.60 -19.44 5.89
N SER A 23 7.21 -18.49 5.17
CA SER A 23 8.12 -18.79 4.07
C SER A 23 9.41 -19.47 4.54
N PHE A 24 9.97 -19.05 5.68
CA PHE A 24 11.13 -19.70 6.29
C PHE A 24 10.77 -21.07 6.87
N TYR A 25 9.59 -21.19 7.48
CA TYR A 25 9.10 -22.44 8.05
C TYR A 25 8.98 -23.55 7.01
N VAL A 26 8.61 -23.23 5.76
CA VAL A 26 8.50 -24.21 4.68
C VAL A 26 9.72 -24.24 3.76
N ARG A 27 10.80 -23.52 4.10
CA ARG A 27 11.99 -23.30 3.24
C ARG A 27 11.66 -22.83 1.81
N GLY A 28 10.52 -22.16 1.63
CA GLY A 28 10.01 -21.79 0.31
C GLY A 28 9.44 -22.93 -0.54
N ASP A 29 9.31 -24.16 -0.03
CA ASP A 29 8.75 -25.30 -0.78
C ASP A 29 7.22 -25.28 -0.78
N LEU A 30 6.65 -24.42 -1.62
CA LEU A 30 5.21 -24.36 -1.86
C LEU A 30 4.66 -25.66 -2.48
N GLY A 31 5.49 -26.40 -3.22
CA GLY A 31 5.11 -27.68 -3.82
C GLY A 31 4.83 -28.74 -2.75
N GLY A 32 5.71 -28.85 -1.75
CA GLY A 32 5.55 -29.69 -0.57
C GLY A 32 4.28 -29.35 0.21
N VAL A 33 4.02 -28.05 0.43
CA VAL A 33 2.78 -27.58 1.08
C VAL A 33 1.53 -28.02 0.31
N MET A 34 1.52 -27.87 -1.02
CA MET A 34 0.37 -28.27 -1.83
C MET A 34 0.13 -29.78 -1.82
N ARG A 35 1.21 -30.60 -1.81
CA ARG A 35 1.09 -32.05 -1.63
C ARG A 35 0.52 -32.39 -0.25
N PHE A 36 1.03 -31.76 0.80
CA PHE A 36 0.52 -31.94 2.17
C PHE A 36 -0.96 -31.60 2.29
N LEU A 37 -1.41 -30.47 1.71
CA LEU A 37 -2.83 -30.08 1.75
C LEU A 37 -3.73 -31.06 1.00
N ARG A 38 -3.24 -31.60 -0.13
CA ARG A 38 -3.94 -32.63 -0.89
C ARG A 38 -4.09 -33.92 -0.09
N GLU A 39 -3.00 -34.41 0.50
CA GLU A 39 -3.00 -35.62 1.32
C GLU A 39 -3.84 -35.44 2.59
N ARG A 40 -3.80 -34.26 3.22
CA ARG A 40 -4.68 -33.93 4.36
C ARG A 40 -6.15 -34.02 4.00
N GLY A 41 -6.52 -33.59 2.79
CA GLY A 41 -7.87 -33.76 2.26
C GLY A 41 -8.23 -35.23 2.04
N ALA A 42 -7.30 -36.04 1.55
CA ALA A 42 -7.50 -37.48 1.39
C ALA A 42 -7.69 -38.19 2.75
N THR A 43 -6.83 -37.90 3.74
CA THR A 43 -6.95 -38.45 5.10
C THR A 43 -8.28 -38.09 5.76
N ARG A 44 -8.76 -36.84 5.60
CA ARG A 44 -10.07 -36.43 6.11
C ARG A 44 -11.22 -37.19 5.47
N ARG A 45 -11.15 -37.46 4.16
CA ARG A 45 -12.16 -38.28 3.46
C ARG A 45 -12.12 -39.73 3.93
N LEU A 46 -10.93 -40.28 4.18
CA LEU A 46 -10.73 -41.63 4.70
C LEU A 46 -11.31 -41.80 6.11
N GLU A 47 -11.12 -40.80 6.97
CA GLU A 47 -11.74 -40.76 8.31
C GLU A 47 -13.28 -40.65 8.21
N ALA A 48 -13.78 -39.81 7.30
CA ALA A 48 -15.22 -39.65 7.07
C ALA A 48 -15.90 -40.88 6.44
N SER A 49 -15.18 -41.70 5.67
CA SER A 49 -15.70 -42.94 5.09
C SER A 49 -15.80 -44.10 6.09
N GLY A 50 -15.44 -43.87 7.36
CA GLY A 50 -15.46 -44.91 8.39
C GLY A 50 -14.36 -45.95 8.24
N ALA A 51 -13.22 -45.58 7.63
CA ALA A 51 -12.06 -46.45 7.54
C ALA A 51 -11.57 -46.87 8.93
N SER A 52 -10.88 -48.01 8.99
CA SER A 52 -10.41 -48.54 10.26
C SER A 52 -9.44 -47.57 10.95
N ALA A 53 -9.41 -47.59 12.28
CA ALA A 53 -8.51 -46.73 13.06
C ALA A 53 -7.03 -46.93 12.67
N GLN A 54 -6.67 -48.13 12.22
CA GLN A 54 -5.32 -48.46 11.77
C GLN A 54 -4.96 -47.79 10.44
N GLU A 55 -5.89 -47.77 9.47
CA GLU A 55 -5.70 -47.08 8.18
C GLU A 55 -5.60 -45.56 8.38
N VAL A 56 -6.44 -44.99 9.26
CA VAL A 56 -6.38 -43.57 9.61
C VAL A 56 -5.05 -43.22 10.29
N ALA A 57 -4.56 -44.08 11.19
CA ALA A 57 -3.28 -43.88 11.87
C ALA A 57 -2.10 -43.93 10.88
N GLN A 58 -2.09 -44.87 9.94
CA GLN A 58 -1.08 -44.96 8.90
C GLN A 58 -1.10 -43.72 7.98
N ALA A 59 -2.28 -43.27 7.57
CA ALA A 59 -2.42 -42.04 6.77
C ALA A 59 -1.93 -40.80 7.51
N LYS A 60 -2.21 -40.68 8.83
CA LYS A 60 -1.68 -39.59 9.68
C LYS A 60 -0.15 -39.66 9.81
N ALA A 61 0.43 -40.86 9.91
CA ALA A 61 1.88 -41.04 9.96
C ALA A 61 2.57 -40.64 8.64
N GLN A 62 2.00 -41.03 7.50
CA GLN A 62 2.49 -40.61 6.17
C GLN A 62 2.42 -39.09 6.01
N LEU A 63 1.34 -38.47 6.47
CA LEU A 63 1.16 -37.03 6.43
C LEU A 63 2.17 -36.27 7.30
N LEU A 64 2.52 -36.83 8.46
CA LEU A 64 3.57 -36.30 9.33
C LEU A 64 4.96 -36.42 8.69
N ALA A 65 5.25 -37.55 8.04
CA ALA A 65 6.49 -37.73 7.29
C ALA A 65 6.62 -36.73 6.12
N LEU A 66 5.52 -36.45 5.41
CA LEU A 66 5.49 -35.41 4.39
C LEU A 66 5.77 -34.03 4.98
N ALA A 67 5.16 -33.69 6.11
CA ALA A 67 5.40 -32.41 6.80
C ALA A 67 6.88 -32.23 7.19
N GLN A 68 7.50 -33.28 7.73
CA GLN A 68 8.93 -33.26 8.10
C GLN A 68 9.87 -33.04 6.89
N GLY A 69 9.43 -33.40 5.68
CA GLY A 69 10.24 -33.23 4.47
C GLY A 69 10.45 -31.78 4.04
N PHE A 70 9.47 -30.90 4.29
CA PHE A 70 9.53 -29.49 3.88
C PHE A 70 9.54 -28.49 5.04
N ALA A 71 9.08 -28.89 6.24
CA ALA A 71 9.06 -28.02 7.40
C ALA A 71 10.43 -27.93 8.08
N ASP A 72 10.83 -26.71 8.44
CA ASP A 72 12.05 -26.40 9.19
C ASP A 72 11.76 -25.40 10.32
N PRO A 73 11.32 -25.91 11.49
CA PRO A 73 11.01 -25.05 12.63
C PRO A 73 12.26 -24.37 13.20
N ASP A 74 13.44 -25.00 13.11
CA ASP A 74 14.68 -24.47 13.67
C ASP A 74 15.16 -23.25 12.86
N LEU A 75 15.12 -23.35 11.53
CA LEU A 75 15.39 -22.21 10.65
C LEU A 75 14.41 -21.08 10.91
N ALA A 76 13.10 -21.38 10.96
CA ALA A 76 12.07 -20.39 11.22
C ALA A 76 12.28 -19.67 12.56
N GLY A 77 12.61 -20.42 13.61
CA GLY A 77 12.92 -19.89 14.94
C GLY A 77 14.11 -18.93 14.93
N ARG A 78 15.19 -19.29 14.23
CA ARG A 78 16.38 -18.42 14.06
C ARG A 78 16.07 -17.16 13.27
N MET A 79 15.10 -17.20 12.36
CA MET A 79 14.71 -16.08 11.49
C MET A 79 13.63 -15.17 12.10
N ILE A 80 13.14 -15.44 13.32
CA ILE A 80 12.17 -14.57 14.01
C ILE A 80 12.61 -13.10 14.03
N PRO A 81 13.87 -12.75 14.39
CA PRO A 81 14.31 -11.35 14.40
C PRO A 81 14.19 -10.69 13.03
N LEU A 82 14.53 -11.41 11.96
CA LEU A 82 14.43 -10.92 10.58
C LEU A 82 12.97 -10.75 10.15
N CYS A 83 12.09 -11.69 10.50
CA CYS A 83 10.65 -11.60 10.21
C CYS A 83 10.03 -10.36 10.88
N LEU A 84 10.39 -10.09 12.13
CA LEU A 84 9.94 -8.91 12.86
C LEU A 84 10.49 -7.63 12.22
N LEU A 85 11.77 -7.62 11.82
CA LEU A 85 12.36 -6.48 11.10
C LEU A 85 11.62 -6.19 9.79
N LEU A 86 11.31 -7.22 8.99
CA LEU A 86 10.51 -7.08 7.77
C LEU A 86 9.12 -6.50 8.07
N GLY A 87 8.47 -6.99 9.13
CA GLY A 87 7.18 -6.45 9.60
C GLY A 87 7.26 -4.97 9.95
N VAL A 88 8.30 -4.55 10.67
CA VAL A 88 8.54 -3.13 11.01
C VAL A 88 8.78 -2.30 9.75
N VAL A 89 9.60 -2.78 8.81
CA VAL A 89 9.87 -2.09 7.54
C VAL A 89 8.57 -1.87 6.76
N VAL A 90 7.72 -2.89 6.66
CA VAL A 90 6.41 -2.78 5.99
C VAL A 90 5.49 -1.82 6.73
N ALA A 91 5.39 -1.90 8.06
CA ALA A 91 4.57 -0.99 8.86
C ALA A 91 4.99 0.47 8.67
N VAL A 92 6.29 0.75 8.71
CA VAL A 92 6.85 2.10 8.47
C VAL A 92 6.58 2.56 7.04
N GLY A 93 6.74 1.68 6.04
CA GLY A 93 6.44 1.99 4.64
C GLY A 93 4.97 2.33 4.41
N VAL A 94 4.06 1.52 4.94
CA VAL A 94 2.61 1.76 4.89
C VAL A 94 2.25 3.05 5.61
N TRP A 95 2.79 3.26 6.82
CA TRP A 95 2.60 4.49 7.56
C TRP A 95 3.03 5.69 6.72
N GLY A 96 4.24 5.68 6.15
CA GLY A 96 4.76 6.77 5.32
C GLY A 96 3.91 7.05 4.08
N LEU A 97 3.49 6.01 3.35
CA LEU A 97 2.65 6.12 2.16
C LEU A 97 1.30 6.78 2.45
N PHE A 98 0.61 6.32 3.50
CA PHE A 98 -0.67 6.90 3.89
C PHE A 98 -0.51 8.30 4.49
N GLY A 99 0.60 8.59 5.16
CA GLY A 99 0.92 9.94 5.61
C GLY A 99 1.08 10.92 4.47
N ARG A 100 1.86 10.55 3.46
CA ARG A 100 2.05 11.35 2.25
C ARG A 100 0.73 11.58 1.51
N ARG A 101 -0.14 10.56 1.42
CA ARG A 101 -1.45 10.68 0.77
C ARG A 101 -2.42 11.57 1.56
N LEU A 102 -2.46 11.44 2.88
CA LEU A 102 -3.32 12.24 3.73
C LEU A 102 -2.88 13.71 3.75
N MET A 103 -1.57 13.96 3.85
CA MET A 103 -1.03 15.32 3.77
C MET A 103 -1.39 15.98 2.44
N ARG A 104 -1.24 15.29 1.30
CA ARG A 104 -1.68 15.80 -0.02
C ARG A 104 -3.18 16.02 -0.13
N ALA A 105 -3.98 15.23 0.59
CA ALA A 105 -5.44 15.39 0.60
C ALA A 105 -5.89 16.57 1.47
N GLN A 106 -5.19 16.85 2.58
CA GLN A 106 -5.51 17.91 3.54
C GLN A 106 -4.97 19.28 3.12
N THR A 107 -3.81 19.35 2.48
CA THR A 107 -3.22 20.61 1.99
C THR A 107 -3.84 21.10 0.68
N GLY A 108 -4.66 20.29 0.00
CA GLY A 108 -5.12 20.61 -1.34
C GLY A 108 -4.00 20.68 -2.38
N GLU A 109 -2.79 20.22 -2.05
CA GLU A 109 -1.63 20.07 -2.94
C GLU A 109 -1.86 18.98 -3.98
N ARG A 110 -2.83 19.21 -4.85
CA ARG A 110 -2.75 18.72 -6.22
C ARG A 110 -2.33 19.93 -7.05
N PRO A 111 -1.02 20.26 -7.10
CA PRO A 111 -0.53 21.36 -7.93
C PRO A 111 -1.09 21.25 -9.35
N ASP A 112 -1.18 20.04 -9.89
CA ASP A 112 -1.81 19.76 -11.18
C ASP A 112 -3.29 20.17 -11.29
N VAL A 113 -4.07 20.10 -10.21
CA VAL A 113 -5.49 20.50 -10.23
C VAL A 113 -5.59 22.02 -10.14
N GLN A 114 -4.81 22.65 -9.26
CA GLN A 114 -4.81 24.09 -9.11
C GLN A 114 -4.29 24.78 -10.37
N GLU A 115 -3.20 24.28 -10.97
CA GLU A 115 -2.67 24.75 -12.26
C GLU A 115 -3.68 24.54 -13.40
N ARG A 116 -4.40 23.41 -13.42
CA ARG A 116 -5.50 23.18 -14.39
C ARG A 116 -6.65 24.17 -14.20
N MET A 117 -6.96 24.57 -12.98
CA MET A 117 -7.98 25.60 -12.71
C MET A 117 -7.55 26.95 -13.25
N VAL A 118 -6.31 27.35 -13.00
CA VAL A 118 -5.73 28.61 -13.54
C VAL A 118 -5.73 28.60 -15.06
N ARG A 119 -5.24 27.53 -15.71
CA ARG A 119 -5.26 27.40 -17.18
C ARG A 119 -6.68 27.45 -17.74
N ARG A 120 -7.62 26.75 -17.12
CA ARG A 120 -9.03 26.75 -17.55
C ARG A 120 -9.64 28.15 -17.47
N LEU A 121 -9.33 28.91 -16.41
CA LEU A 121 -9.78 30.29 -16.29
C LEU A 121 -9.13 31.17 -17.35
N ALA A 122 -7.81 31.08 -17.52
CA ALA A 122 -7.08 31.84 -18.52
C ALA A 122 -7.64 31.61 -19.94
N TYR A 123 -7.91 30.36 -20.32
CA TYR A 123 -8.57 30.06 -21.60
C TYR A 123 -9.99 30.65 -21.71
N ARG A 124 -10.78 30.63 -20.64
CA ARG A 124 -12.11 31.28 -20.63
C ARG A 124 -12.04 32.81 -20.75
N MET A 125 -10.91 33.40 -20.36
CA MET A 125 -10.69 34.85 -20.41
C MET A 125 -9.88 35.30 -21.63
N GLY A 126 -9.65 34.43 -22.61
CA GLY A 126 -8.91 34.79 -23.82
C GLY A 126 -7.39 34.85 -23.63
N GLY A 127 -6.87 34.15 -22.62
CA GLY A 127 -5.44 33.98 -22.38
C GLY A 127 -4.83 34.92 -21.34
N ALA A 128 -5.57 35.94 -20.88
CA ALA A 128 -5.14 36.89 -19.85
C ALA A 128 -6.12 36.93 -18.66
N PHE A 129 -5.61 37.03 -17.44
CA PHE A 129 -6.44 37.10 -16.21
C PHE A 129 -5.69 37.83 -15.09
N THR A 130 -6.41 38.37 -14.11
CA THR A 130 -5.83 38.96 -12.89
C THR A 130 -5.98 38.02 -11.68
N LEU A 131 -5.24 38.29 -10.60
CA LEU A 131 -5.42 37.55 -9.33
C LEU A 131 -6.83 37.75 -8.75
N SER A 132 -7.45 38.92 -8.95
CA SER A 132 -8.85 39.17 -8.58
C SER A 132 -9.82 38.31 -9.36
N ASP A 133 -9.59 38.12 -10.67
CA ASP A 133 -10.42 37.24 -11.49
C ASP A 133 -10.32 35.78 -11.03
N LEU A 134 -9.11 35.36 -10.64
CA LEU A 134 -8.85 34.02 -10.13
C LEU A 134 -9.55 33.78 -8.78
N ALA A 135 -9.51 34.74 -7.86
CA ALA A 135 -10.22 34.65 -6.59
C ALA A 135 -11.75 34.70 -6.75
N ALA A 136 -12.26 35.47 -7.72
CA ALA A 136 -13.69 35.62 -7.94
C ALA A 136 -14.34 34.43 -8.68
N ARG A 137 -13.59 33.74 -9.54
CA ARG A 137 -14.14 32.75 -10.49
C ARG A 137 -13.63 31.32 -10.28
N SER A 138 -12.71 31.12 -9.33
CA SER A 138 -12.16 29.80 -8.97
C SER A 138 -12.46 29.49 -7.50
N PRO A 139 -12.66 28.21 -7.12
CA PRO A 139 -12.79 27.81 -5.72
C PRO A 139 -11.45 27.85 -4.95
N LEU A 140 -10.45 28.58 -5.44
CA LEU A 140 -9.14 28.71 -4.80
C LEU A 140 -9.21 29.81 -3.74
N SER A 141 -8.59 29.58 -2.58
CA SER A 141 -8.36 30.67 -1.62
C SER A 141 -7.38 31.69 -2.21
N THR A 142 -7.41 32.92 -1.69
CA THR A 142 -6.49 33.99 -2.13
C THR A 142 -5.02 33.60 -1.98
N GLU A 143 -4.68 32.86 -0.92
CA GLU A 143 -3.32 32.35 -0.69
C GLU A 143 -2.93 31.29 -1.72
N GLN A 144 -3.81 30.31 -1.98
CA GLN A 144 -3.58 29.28 -3.00
C GLN A 144 -3.47 29.88 -4.40
N ALA A 145 -4.29 30.89 -4.72
CA ALA A 145 -4.24 31.60 -5.99
C ALA A 145 -2.88 32.30 -6.20
N ARG A 146 -2.36 32.98 -5.16
CA ARG A 146 -1.03 33.61 -5.22
C ARG A 146 0.08 32.58 -5.39
N GLU A 147 0.04 31.52 -4.60
CA GLU A 147 1.07 30.47 -4.60
C GLU A 147 1.14 29.72 -5.94
N VAL A 148 -0.01 29.35 -6.51
CA VAL A 148 -0.08 28.66 -7.81
C VAL A 148 0.37 29.58 -8.94
N THR A 149 -0.05 30.84 -8.94
CA THR A 149 0.32 31.81 -9.98
C THR A 149 1.83 32.09 -9.94
N ALA A 150 2.41 32.24 -8.74
CA ALA A 150 3.85 32.40 -8.54
C ALA A 150 4.63 31.19 -9.09
N ARG A 151 4.22 29.97 -8.75
CA ARG A 151 4.83 28.74 -9.29
C ARG A 151 4.73 28.64 -10.82
N MET A 152 3.60 29.01 -11.39
CA MET A 152 3.41 28.97 -12.85
C MET A 152 4.24 30.03 -13.58
N LEU A 153 4.48 31.20 -12.97
CA LEU A 153 5.42 32.22 -13.48
C LEU A 153 6.87 31.72 -13.43
N GLU A 154 7.30 31.15 -12.31
CA GLU A 154 8.65 30.59 -12.15
C GLU A 154 8.96 29.50 -13.19
N ARG A 155 7.94 28.71 -13.55
CA ARG A 155 8.05 27.67 -14.58
C ARG A 155 7.89 28.17 -16.01
N GLY A 156 7.73 29.48 -16.22
CA GLY A 156 7.55 30.09 -17.55
C GLY A 156 6.23 29.72 -18.24
N GLN A 157 5.24 29.23 -17.50
CA GLN A 157 3.92 28.90 -18.04
C GLN A 157 2.97 30.10 -18.09
N LEU A 158 3.31 31.13 -17.31
CA LEU A 158 2.65 32.43 -17.31
C LEU A 158 3.69 33.51 -17.57
N ALA A 159 3.28 34.57 -18.24
CA ALA A 159 4.00 35.82 -18.36
C ALA A 159 3.24 36.90 -17.57
N ARG A 160 3.97 37.77 -16.88
CA ARG A 160 3.36 38.92 -16.18
C ARG A 160 3.26 40.10 -17.14
N GLU A 161 2.04 40.58 -17.38
CA GLU A 161 1.74 41.76 -18.18
C GLU A 161 1.09 42.82 -17.27
N GLY A 162 1.93 43.61 -16.59
CA GLY A 162 1.48 44.61 -15.62
C GLY A 162 0.80 43.97 -14.40
N GLU A 163 -0.50 44.25 -14.23
CA GLU A 163 -1.36 43.65 -13.19
C GLU A 163 -2.00 42.32 -13.60
N ALA A 164 -1.89 41.95 -14.88
CA ALA A 164 -2.44 40.72 -15.43
C ALA A 164 -1.36 39.64 -15.64
N TYR A 165 -1.84 38.41 -15.77
CA TYR A 165 -1.06 37.23 -16.14
C TYR A 165 -1.57 36.70 -17.46
N ARG A 166 -0.65 36.41 -18.37
CA ARG A 166 -0.95 35.80 -19.66
C ARG A 166 -0.39 34.38 -19.73
N LEU A 167 -1.09 33.47 -20.39
CA LEU A 167 -0.51 32.18 -20.76
C LEU A 167 0.62 32.40 -21.77
N SER A 168 1.79 31.83 -21.47
CA SER A 168 2.94 31.79 -22.39
C SER A 168 2.87 30.61 -23.35
#